data_AF-A0A7R9DI45-F1
#
_entry.id   AF-A0A7R9DI45-F1
#
_cell.length_a   1.000
_cell.length_b   1.000
_cell.length_c   1.000
_cell.angle_alpha   90.00
_cell.angle_beta   90.00
_cell.angle_gamma   90.00
#
_symmetry.space_group_name_H-M   'P 1'
#
loop_
_entity.id
_entity.type
_entity.pdbx_description
1 polymer ?
#
loop_
_entity_poly.entity_id
_entity_poly.type
_entity_poly.pdbx_seq_one_letter_code
_entity_poly.pdbx_strand_id
1 'polypeptide(L)'
;MWSVKLKKKFPKDKALQHFDDFYKNVYGDKWPSIRIALLSPHKYCALINNFGDTEQIMTHLENQGALNIKTLFELEERNIKEQKNAETRKEDLEKIYKLDQKMEQLMLSKQHEEVESVYPQHEGVSKDGPNKLEPSLASRADEDFPPALPSESHHAASLQSSLESAEYDTHRLIDPSVGLSASALYEFVPASKLKGMEDFVLESQHYAYYKKDTDFPVQVEKQQKLNFPDHLHVLTFERGNVSYFPSPRRASTGVFNYFLLDGGSLLPVLALDLQPGDKVLDMCAAPGGKSLMMLQTLYPDVLVCNDVLESRVKRIHSVMQQFLYDPDKWGDRLKVTQKDGRDIDERNVYNKILVDVPCTTDRHSLHENDNNIFKPTRTKERLKLPETQAELL
;
A
#
# COMPACT_ATOMS: atom_id res chain seq x y z
N MET A 1 -22.78 -35.34 21.38
CA MET A 1 -21.63 -34.41 21.46
C MET A 1 -20.89 -34.50 20.13
N TRP A 2 -21.06 -33.51 19.24
CA TRP A 2 -20.46 -33.54 17.90
C TRP A 2 -19.06 -32.93 17.99
N SER A 3 -18.02 -33.74 17.82
CA SER A 3 -16.64 -33.27 17.69
C SER A 3 -16.49 -32.55 16.35
N VAL A 4 -16.50 -31.21 16.37
CA VAL A 4 -16.14 -30.41 15.20
C VAL A 4 -14.64 -30.58 14.99
N LYS A 5 -14.24 -31.26 13.92
CA LYS A 5 -12.83 -31.30 13.48
C LYS A 5 -12.36 -29.86 13.29
N LEU A 6 -11.55 -29.36 14.23
CA LEU A 6 -10.89 -28.06 14.09
C LEU A 6 -10.12 -28.06 12.77
N LYS A 7 -10.38 -27.05 11.92
CA LYS A 7 -9.64 -26.88 10.67
C LYS A 7 -8.14 -26.84 11.01
N LYS A 8 -7.35 -27.64 10.31
CA LYS A 8 -5.89 -27.65 10.47
C LYS A 8 -5.37 -26.24 10.18
N LYS A 9 -4.72 -25.60 11.17
CA LYS A 9 -4.12 -24.27 11.01
C LYS A 9 -2.79 -24.40 10.27
N PHE A 10 -2.68 -23.76 9.12
CA PHE A 10 -1.46 -23.69 8.33
C PHE A 10 -0.64 -22.43 8.67
N PRO A 11 0.66 -22.40 8.35
CA PRO A 11 1.50 -21.21 8.54
C PRO A 11 0.92 -19.95 7.89
N LYS A 12 0.33 -20.06 6.68
CA LYS A 12 -0.34 -18.94 6.02
C LYS A 12 -1.53 -18.38 6.78
N ASP A 13 -2.27 -19.22 7.51
CA ASP A 13 -3.42 -18.78 8.31
C ASP A 13 -2.92 -17.98 9.53
N LYS A 14 -1.76 -18.38 10.09
CA LYS A 14 -1.08 -17.63 11.16
C LYS A 14 -0.53 -16.30 10.66
N ALA A 15 0.05 -16.28 9.46
CA ALA A 15 0.50 -15.06 8.81
C ALA A 15 -0.66 -14.07 8.63
N LEU A 16 -1.79 -14.55 8.09
CA LEU A 16 -2.97 -13.72 7.90
C LEU A 16 -3.53 -13.17 9.21
N GLN A 17 -3.61 -14.00 10.25
CA GLN A 17 -4.04 -13.55 11.58
C GLN A 17 -3.09 -12.48 12.13
N HIS A 18 -1.77 -12.70 12.04
CA HIS A 18 -0.77 -11.72 12.47
C HIS A 18 -0.91 -10.40 11.71
N PHE A 19 -1.14 -10.45 10.39
CA PHE A 19 -1.37 -9.26 9.57
C PHE A 19 -2.68 -8.55 9.94
N ASP A 20 -3.76 -9.28 10.17
CA ASP A 20 -5.03 -8.71 10.61
C ASP A 20 -4.89 -7.98 11.97
N ASP A 21 -4.09 -8.51 12.89
CA ASP A 21 -3.83 -7.89 14.20
C ASP A 21 -2.89 -6.68 14.09
N PHE A 22 -1.83 -6.76 13.27
CA PHE A 22 -0.82 -5.70 13.13
C PHE A 22 -1.27 -4.60 12.18
N TYR A 23 -1.56 -4.93 10.92
CA TYR A 23 -1.80 -3.97 9.86
C TYR A 23 -3.15 -3.27 9.95
N LYS A 24 -4.13 -3.83 10.66
CA LYS A 24 -5.35 -3.11 10.99
C LYS A 24 -5.06 -1.87 11.86
N ASN A 25 -4.11 -1.98 12.79
CA ASN A 25 -3.70 -0.83 13.62
C ASN A 25 -2.86 0.18 12.83
N VAL A 26 -2.09 -0.26 11.83
CA VAL A 26 -1.22 0.60 11.00
C VAL A 26 -2.01 1.35 9.91
N TYR A 27 -2.88 0.65 9.17
CA TYR A 27 -3.55 1.20 8.00
C TYR A 27 -5.03 1.55 8.23
N GLY A 28 -5.61 1.18 9.39
CA GLY A 28 -7.00 1.49 9.74
C GLY A 28 -7.98 1.04 8.66
N ASP A 29 -8.81 1.98 8.19
CA ASP A 29 -9.85 1.73 7.18
C ASP A 29 -9.31 1.33 5.80
N LYS A 30 -8.02 1.56 5.52
CA LYS A 30 -7.39 1.11 4.28
C LYS A 30 -7.03 -0.37 4.30
N TRP A 31 -6.89 -0.98 5.49
CA TRP A 31 -6.45 -2.38 5.63
C TRP A 31 -7.29 -3.38 4.84
N PRO A 32 -8.65 -3.34 4.85
CA PRO A 32 -9.46 -4.28 4.07
C PRO A 32 -9.10 -4.30 2.57
N SER A 33 -8.80 -3.14 1.99
CA SER A 33 -8.43 -3.03 0.56
C SER A 33 -7.05 -3.67 0.29
N ILE A 34 -6.07 -3.41 1.16
CA ILE A 34 -4.71 -3.98 1.09
C ILE A 34 -4.77 -5.50 1.30
N ARG A 35 -5.54 -5.95 2.28
CA ARG A 35 -5.75 -7.36 2.60
C ARG A 35 -6.32 -8.13 1.42
N ILE A 36 -7.34 -7.59 0.76
CA ILE A 36 -7.89 -8.18 -0.47
C ILE A 36 -6.80 -8.25 -1.54
N ALA A 37 -6.06 -7.16 -1.78
CA ALA A 37 -4.98 -7.15 -2.76
C ALA A 37 -3.86 -8.17 -2.46
N LEU A 38 -3.55 -8.42 -1.18
CA LEU A 38 -2.58 -9.44 -0.75
C LEU A 38 -3.06 -10.87 -1.03
N LEU A 39 -4.36 -11.12 -0.87
CA LEU A 39 -4.99 -12.44 -1.08
C LEU A 39 -5.39 -12.70 -2.54
N SER A 40 -5.53 -11.65 -3.34
CA SER A 40 -5.81 -11.75 -4.78
C SER A 40 -4.56 -12.12 -5.59
N PRO A 41 -4.75 -12.65 -6.82
CA PRO A 41 -3.65 -12.88 -7.76
C PRO A 41 -2.83 -11.61 -7.97
N HIS A 42 -1.51 -11.81 -8.06
CA HIS A 42 -0.57 -10.72 -8.21
C HIS A 42 -0.47 -10.26 -9.68
N LYS A 43 -0.34 -8.95 -9.87
CA LYS A 43 -0.18 -8.34 -11.19
C LYS A 43 1.31 -8.15 -11.48
N TYR A 44 1.77 -8.82 -12.53
CA TYR A 44 3.16 -8.75 -12.96
C TYR A 44 3.41 -7.61 -13.94
N CYS A 45 4.67 -7.20 -14.00
CA CYS A 45 5.23 -6.39 -15.08
C CYS A 45 6.25 -7.22 -15.84
N ALA A 46 6.36 -6.98 -17.15
CA ALA A 46 7.34 -7.62 -18.02
C ALA A 46 8.53 -6.68 -18.23
N LEU A 47 9.68 -7.01 -17.62
CA LEU A 47 10.96 -6.37 -17.89
C LEU A 47 11.53 -6.96 -19.18
N ILE A 48 11.62 -6.17 -20.24
CA ILE A 48 12.17 -6.62 -21.51
C ILE A 48 13.68 -6.84 -21.36
N ASN A 49 14.17 -7.89 -22.02
CA ASN A 49 15.58 -8.19 -22.07
C ASN A 49 16.23 -7.55 -23.31
N ASN A 50 17.17 -6.63 -23.08
CA ASN A 50 17.94 -5.94 -24.11
C ASN A 50 18.95 -6.85 -24.82
N PHE A 51 19.21 -8.06 -24.30
CA PHE A 51 20.08 -9.05 -24.91
C PHE A 51 19.34 -10.04 -25.85
N GLY A 52 18.04 -9.82 -26.07
CA GLY A 52 17.20 -10.60 -26.98
C GLY A 52 16.63 -9.77 -28.13
N ASP A 53 15.51 -10.21 -28.70
CA ASP A 53 14.83 -9.53 -29.82
C ASP A 53 13.86 -8.44 -29.28
N THR A 54 14.42 -7.34 -28.75
CA THR A 54 13.69 -6.31 -27.99
C THR A 54 12.51 -5.71 -28.75
N GLU A 55 12.71 -5.23 -29.99
CA GLU A 55 11.63 -4.60 -30.77
C GLU A 55 10.46 -5.55 -31.04
N GLN A 56 10.78 -6.78 -31.48
CA GLN A 56 9.78 -7.79 -31.80
C GLN A 56 8.92 -8.13 -30.58
N ILE A 57 9.54 -8.30 -29.41
CA ILE A 57 8.79 -8.66 -28.20
C ILE A 57 7.99 -7.49 -27.65
N MET A 58 8.51 -6.26 -27.71
CA MET A 58 7.75 -5.07 -27.31
C MET A 58 6.50 -4.93 -28.17
N THR A 59 6.63 -4.96 -29.49
CA THR A 59 5.46 -4.89 -30.39
C THR A 59 4.47 -6.03 -30.13
N HIS A 60 4.96 -7.24 -29.86
CA HIS A 60 4.08 -8.38 -29.54
C HIS A 60 3.26 -8.15 -28.26
N LEU A 61 3.88 -7.65 -27.19
CA LEU A 61 3.19 -7.41 -25.91
C LEU A 61 2.30 -6.15 -25.98
N GLU A 62 2.70 -5.12 -26.70
CA GLU A 62 1.90 -3.92 -26.94
C GLU A 62 0.63 -4.25 -27.74
N ASN A 63 0.73 -5.12 -28.73
CA ASN A 63 -0.44 -5.63 -29.47
C ASN A 63 -1.41 -6.44 -28.57
N GLN A 64 -0.96 -6.92 -27.41
CA GLN A 64 -1.82 -7.55 -26.40
C GLN A 64 -2.43 -6.55 -25.40
N GLY A 65 -2.13 -5.25 -25.56
CA GLY A 65 -2.60 -4.18 -24.68
C GLY A 65 -1.68 -3.91 -23.49
N ALA A 66 -0.44 -4.41 -23.50
CA ALA A 66 0.55 -4.00 -22.50
C ALA A 66 1.10 -2.61 -22.83
N LEU A 67 1.35 -1.81 -21.81
CA LEU A 67 1.78 -0.42 -21.92
C LEU A 67 3.13 -0.23 -21.23
N ASN A 68 4.01 0.58 -21.82
CA ASN A 68 5.29 0.92 -21.21
C ASN A 68 5.08 1.82 -19.98
N ILE A 69 5.63 1.41 -18.84
CA ILE A 69 5.51 2.13 -17.56
C ILE A 69 6.13 3.53 -17.65
N LYS A 70 7.23 3.72 -18.39
CA LYS A 70 7.85 5.04 -18.60
C LYS A 70 6.84 6.00 -19.22
N THR A 71 6.17 5.56 -20.28
CA THR A 71 5.15 6.35 -20.98
C THR A 71 3.96 6.67 -20.09
N LEU A 72 3.49 5.69 -19.30
CA LEU A 72 2.42 5.90 -18.32
C LEU A 72 2.81 6.94 -17.26
N PHE A 73 4.03 6.83 -16.73
CA PHE A 73 4.55 7.75 -15.73
C PHE A 73 4.65 9.19 -16.28
N GLU A 74 5.22 9.36 -17.47
CA GLU A 74 5.35 10.67 -18.14
C GLU A 74 3.98 11.30 -18.47
N LEU A 75 2.98 10.47 -18.79
CA LEU A 75 1.60 10.93 -18.99
C LEU A 75 0.98 11.42 -17.68
N GLU A 76 1.07 10.62 -16.62
CA GLU A 76 0.52 11.00 -15.31
C GLU A 76 1.24 12.22 -14.72
N GLU A 77 2.56 12.33 -14.89
CA GLU A 77 3.32 13.50 -14.47
C GLU A 77 2.83 14.77 -15.17
N ARG A 78 2.55 14.69 -16.48
CA ARG A 78 1.96 15.80 -17.25
C ARG A 78 0.56 16.16 -16.75
N ASN A 79 -0.31 15.16 -16.58
CA ASN A 79 -1.68 15.36 -16.10
C ASN A 79 -1.70 16.07 -14.73
N ILE A 80 -0.84 15.65 -13.79
CA ILE A 80 -0.75 16.25 -12.46
C ILE A 80 -0.24 17.71 -12.55
N LYS A 81 0.73 17.98 -13.42
CA LYS A 81 1.23 19.36 -13.64
C LYS A 81 0.15 20.26 -14.21
N GLU A 82 -0.62 19.77 -15.18
CA GLU A 82 -1.73 20.52 -15.79
C GLU A 82 -2.85 20.80 -14.78
N GLN A 83 -3.22 19.83 -13.95
CA GLN A 83 -4.21 20.02 -12.89
C GLN A 83 -3.76 21.07 -11.88
N LYS A 84 -2.51 20.99 -11.40
CA LYS A 84 -1.95 22.01 -10.47
C LYS A 84 -1.92 23.40 -11.09
N ASN A 85 -1.55 23.50 -12.37
CA ASN A 85 -1.55 24.78 -13.07
C ASN A 85 -2.97 25.35 -13.23
N ALA A 86 -3.96 24.50 -13.50
CA ALA A 86 -5.37 24.90 -13.59
C ALA A 86 -5.93 25.36 -12.23
N GLU A 87 -5.60 24.65 -11.14
CA GLU A 87 -5.95 25.04 -9.76
C GLU A 87 -5.32 26.39 -9.40
N THR A 88 -4.02 26.57 -9.65
CA THR A 88 -3.31 27.83 -9.39
C THR A 88 -3.95 28.99 -10.17
N ARG A 89 -4.26 28.78 -11.45
CA ARG A 89 -4.93 29.79 -12.29
C ARG A 89 -6.32 30.15 -11.76
N LYS A 90 -7.07 29.17 -11.25
CA LYS A 90 -8.38 29.40 -10.63
C LYS A 90 -8.25 30.22 -9.35
N GLU A 91 -7.29 29.90 -8.49
CA GLU A 91 -7.01 30.67 -7.26
C GLU A 91 -6.63 32.12 -7.56
N ASP A 92 -5.79 32.35 -8.58
CA ASP A 92 -5.39 33.70 -8.97
C ASP A 92 -6.54 34.51 -9.57
N LEU A 93 -7.42 33.88 -10.36
CA LEU A 93 -8.66 34.50 -10.84
C LEU A 93 -9.60 34.87 -9.68
N GLU A 94 -9.73 34.02 -8.67
CA GLU A 94 -10.52 34.32 -7.47
C GLU A 94 -9.94 35.48 -6.65
N LYS A 95 -8.60 35.61 -6.58
CA LYS A 95 -7.94 36.76 -5.93
C LYS A 95 -8.20 38.06 -6.70
N ILE A 96 -8.10 38.03 -8.03
CA ILE A 96 -8.40 39.19 -8.89
C ILE A 96 -9.85 39.62 -8.68
N TYR A 97 -10.81 38.70 -8.72
CA TYR A 97 -12.22 39.01 -8.52
C TYR A 97 -12.49 39.64 -7.13
N LYS A 98 -11.83 39.14 -6.08
CA LYS A 98 -11.94 39.74 -4.73
C LYS A 98 -11.32 41.13 -4.65
N LEU A 99 -10.22 41.38 -5.36
CA LEU A 99 -9.61 42.70 -5.45
C LEU A 99 -10.52 43.69 -6.18
N ASP A 100 -11.13 43.28 -7.29
CA ASP A 100 -12.07 44.12 -8.04
C ASP A 100 -13.28 44.51 -7.19
N GLN A 101 -13.90 43.55 -6.48
CA GLN A 101 -15.00 43.84 -5.54
C GLN A 101 -14.60 44.83 -4.44
N LYS A 102 -13.39 44.68 -3.90
CA LYS A 102 -12.88 45.60 -2.86
C LYS A 102 -12.61 46.99 -3.42
N MET A 103 -12.14 47.08 -4.67
CA MET A 103 -11.91 48.34 -5.36
C MET A 103 -13.23 49.07 -5.66
N GLU A 104 -14.28 48.35 -6.09
CA GLU A 104 -15.62 48.92 -6.27
C GLU A 104 -16.21 49.47 -4.97
N GLN A 105 -16.08 48.74 -3.86
CA GLN A 105 -16.51 49.23 -2.53
C GLN A 105 -15.75 50.50 -2.10
N LEU A 106 -14.45 50.56 -2.37
CA LEU A 106 -13.63 51.75 -2.07
C LEU A 106 -14.00 52.95 -2.95
N MET A 107 -14.36 52.73 -4.21
CA MET A 107 -14.84 53.80 -5.09
C MET A 107 -16.20 54.33 -4.64
N LEU A 108 -17.14 53.45 -4.28
CA LEU A 108 -18.45 53.85 -3.77
C LEU A 108 -18.36 54.62 -2.45
N SER A 109 -17.50 54.18 -1.52
CA SER A 109 -17.26 54.91 -0.26
C SER A 109 -16.62 56.28 -0.49
N LYS A 110 -15.62 56.39 -1.38
CA LYS A 110 -15.07 57.70 -1.77
C LYS A 110 -16.09 58.62 -2.43
N GLN A 111 -16.94 58.10 -3.31
CA GLN A 111 -18.02 58.89 -3.91
C GLN A 111 -19.00 59.38 -2.84
N HIS A 112 -19.33 58.55 -1.85
CA HIS A 112 -20.16 58.97 -0.72
C HIS A 112 -19.48 60.08 0.12
N GLU A 113 -18.20 59.93 0.45
CA GLU A 113 -17.42 60.95 1.17
C GLU A 113 -17.31 62.27 0.38
N GLU A 114 -17.08 62.21 -0.93
CA GLU A 114 -17.03 63.40 -1.80
C GLU A 114 -18.40 64.09 -1.86
N VAL A 115 -19.50 63.34 -2.00
CA VAL A 115 -20.86 63.90 -2.00
C VAL A 115 -21.19 64.55 -0.65
N GLU A 116 -20.79 63.94 0.47
CA GLU A 116 -20.96 64.52 1.81
C GLU A 116 -20.10 65.78 2.01
N SER A 117 -18.93 65.87 1.40
CA SER A 117 -18.06 67.05 1.47
C SER A 117 -18.56 68.23 0.63
N VAL A 118 -19.27 67.98 -0.47
CA VAL A 118 -19.82 69.01 -1.37
C VAL A 118 -21.17 69.54 -0.88
N TYR A 119 -21.92 68.75 -0.12
CA TYR A 119 -23.19 69.15 0.48
C TYR A 119 -23.12 69.05 2.02
N PRO A 120 -22.50 70.03 2.70
CA PRO A 120 -22.59 70.11 4.15
C PRO A 120 -24.04 70.40 4.52
N GLN A 121 -24.63 69.50 5.30
CA GLN A 121 -26.05 69.53 5.70
C GLN A 121 -26.46 70.93 6.20
N HIS A 122 -27.32 71.61 5.44
CA HIS A 122 -28.18 72.65 6.00
C HIS A 122 -29.53 72.03 6.31
N GLU A 123 -29.92 72.11 7.59
CA GLU A 123 -31.18 71.63 8.13
C GLU A 123 -32.40 72.23 7.40
N GLY A 124 -33.38 71.37 7.13
CA GLY A 124 -34.79 71.75 7.06
C GLY A 124 -35.42 71.81 5.66
N VAL A 125 -36.13 70.75 5.26
CA VAL A 125 -37.59 70.71 4.96
C VAL A 125 -37.91 69.47 4.11
N SER A 126 -38.96 68.76 4.54
CA SER A 126 -39.51 67.49 4.08
C SER A 126 -40.12 67.50 2.65
N LYS A 127 -40.09 66.36 1.93
CA LYS A 127 -41.27 65.50 1.62
C LYS A 127 -41.01 64.40 0.56
N ASP A 128 -41.51 63.22 0.90
CA ASP A 128 -42.16 62.17 0.07
C ASP A 128 -41.35 61.25 -0.87
N GLY A 129 -41.31 59.95 -0.50
CA GLY A 129 -41.10 58.82 -1.42
C GLY A 129 -40.88 57.48 -0.68
N PRO A 130 -41.49 56.34 -1.06
CA PRO A 130 -42.00 55.35 -0.11
C PRO A 130 -41.19 54.04 0.04
N ASN A 131 -41.55 53.31 1.10
CA ASN A 131 -41.41 51.86 1.31
C ASN A 131 -40.03 51.26 1.63
N LYS A 132 -39.72 51.19 2.93
CA LYS A 132 -39.13 49.98 3.53
C LYS A 132 -40.15 49.39 4.51
N LEU A 133 -40.79 48.31 4.09
CA LEU A 133 -41.51 47.39 4.97
C LEU A 133 -40.60 46.18 5.18
N GLU A 134 -40.14 45.98 6.42
CA GLU A 134 -39.67 44.67 6.85
C GLU A 134 -40.85 43.70 6.97
N PRO A 135 -40.60 42.40 6.82
CA PRO A 135 -41.36 41.45 7.63
C PRO A 135 -40.42 40.46 8.32
N SER A 136 -40.35 40.59 9.64
CA SER A 136 -40.36 39.43 10.52
C SER A 136 -41.74 38.76 10.43
N LEU A 137 -41.82 37.43 10.35
CA LEU A 137 -42.90 36.68 11.00
C LEU A 137 -42.62 35.17 11.05
N ALA A 138 -42.94 34.64 12.23
CA ALA A 138 -42.85 33.26 12.62
C ALA A 138 -44.04 32.42 12.13
N SER A 139 -43.82 31.11 12.23
CA SER A 139 -44.70 29.93 12.09
C SER A 139 -46.15 29.99 12.61
N ARG A 140 -47.05 29.31 11.87
CA ARG A 140 -48.14 28.34 12.25
C ARG A 140 -49.24 28.38 11.16
N ALA A 141 -49.61 27.33 10.43
CA ALA A 141 -50.23 26.02 10.73
C ALA A 141 -51.72 25.99 10.25
N ASP A 142 -52.15 24.80 9.79
CA ASP A 142 -53.51 24.31 9.49
C ASP A 142 -54.09 24.64 8.09
N GLU A 143 -54.83 23.79 7.37
CA GLU A 143 -55.27 22.37 7.41
C GLU A 143 -55.91 22.08 6.02
N ASP A 144 -55.89 20.84 5.51
CA ASP A 144 -57.04 20.15 4.84
C ASP A 144 -56.65 18.82 4.13
N PHE A 145 -57.54 17.81 4.31
CA PHE A 145 -57.60 16.42 3.78
C PHE A 145 -59.05 16.19 3.24
N PRO A 146 -59.52 15.04 2.67
CA PRO A 146 -58.95 13.77 2.09
C PRO A 146 -59.65 13.39 0.72
N PRO A 147 -59.84 12.12 0.21
CA PRO A 147 -59.44 10.74 0.65
C PRO A 147 -58.99 9.66 -0.41
N ALA A 148 -58.39 8.56 0.13
CA ALA A 148 -58.45 7.09 -0.16
C ALA A 148 -58.05 6.49 -1.55
N LEU A 149 -57.47 5.28 -1.78
CA LEU A 149 -56.90 4.04 -1.13
C LEU A 149 -56.35 3.16 -2.32
N PRO A 150 -55.76 1.93 -2.20
CA PRO A 150 -54.99 1.24 -1.12
C PRO A 150 -53.64 0.61 -1.61
N SER A 151 -52.79 0.18 -0.68
CA SER A 151 -51.71 -0.82 -0.95
C SER A 151 -51.53 -1.79 0.23
N GLU A 152 -51.23 -3.04 -0.11
CA GLU A 152 -51.37 -4.29 0.65
C GLU A 152 -50.47 -4.44 1.90
N SER A 153 -50.99 -5.19 2.89
CA SER A 153 -50.35 -5.56 4.14
C SER A 153 -50.01 -7.06 4.19
N HIS A 154 -48.75 -7.38 4.49
CA HIS A 154 -48.37 -8.70 5.01
C HIS A 154 -47.83 -8.55 6.44
N HIS A 155 -48.53 -9.20 7.37
CA HIS A 155 -48.32 -9.18 8.81
C HIS A 155 -46.99 -9.83 9.25
N ALA A 156 -46.21 -9.12 10.07
CA ALA A 156 -45.20 -9.72 10.94
C ALA A 156 -45.71 -9.66 12.39
N ALA A 157 -45.93 -10.82 13.01
CA ALA A 157 -46.27 -10.93 14.42
C ALA A 157 -45.07 -10.56 15.31
N SER A 158 -45.33 -9.95 16.46
CA SER A 158 -44.29 -9.53 17.41
C SER A 158 -43.67 -10.72 18.15
N LEU A 159 -42.37 -10.63 18.47
CA LEU A 159 -41.58 -11.61 19.24
C LEU A 159 -42.28 -12.13 20.51
N GLN A 160 -43.19 -11.35 21.08
CA GLN A 160 -43.94 -11.69 22.29
C GLN A 160 -44.86 -12.91 22.10
N SER A 161 -45.51 -13.05 20.93
CA SER A 161 -46.43 -14.18 20.68
C SER A 161 -45.71 -15.50 20.41
N SER A 162 -44.43 -15.44 20.01
CA SER A 162 -43.59 -16.62 19.77
C SER A 162 -42.99 -17.20 21.07
N LEU A 163 -42.94 -16.42 22.14
CA LEU A 163 -42.45 -16.87 23.46
C LEU A 163 -43.54 -17.60 24.27
N GLU A 164 -44.82 -17.26 24.06
CA GLU A 164 -45.94 -17.89 24.77
C GLU A 164 -46.25 -19.33 24.31
N SER A 165 -45.69 -19.76 23.17
CA SER A 165 -45.90 -21.11 22.60
C SER A 165 -44.67 -22.02 22.65
N ALA A 166 -43.61 -21.64 23.38
CA ALA A 166 -42.40 -22.45 23.48
C ALA A 166 -42.53 -23.55 24.56
N GLU A 167 -42.55 -24.81 24.15
CA GLU A 167 -42.47 -25.97 25.05
C GLU A 167 -41.02 -26.17 25.53
N TYR A 168 -40.80 -26.20 26.85
CA TYR A 168 -39.48 -26.40 27.46
C TYR A 168 -39.13 -27.89 27.57
N ASP A 169 -37.95 -28.28 27.07
CA ASP A 169 -37.40 -29.64 27.25
C ASP A 169 -36.84 -29.81 28.68
N THR A 170 -37.52 -30.63 29.49
CA THR A 170 -37.19 -30.88 30.91
C THR A 170 -36.27 -32.07 31.13
N HIS A 171 -35.74 -32.72 30.07
CA HIS A 171 -34.86 -33.89 30.21
C HIS A 171 -33.46 -33.60 30.81
N ARG A 172 -33.20 -32.39 31.30
CA ARG A 172 -31.90 -31.96 31.84
C ARG A 172 -31.93 -31.31 33.22
N LEU A 173 -33.03 -31.44 33.95
CA LEU A 173 -33.11 -30.99 35.34
C LEU A 173 -32.49 -32.06 36.26
N ILE A 174 -31.41 -31.69 36.95
CA ILE A 174 -30.80 -32.51 37.99
C ILE A 174 -31.47 -32.14 39.32
N ASP A 175 -32.01 -33.14 40.02
CA ASP A 175 -32.68 -32.98 41.31
C ASP A 175 -31.66 -32.54 42.39
N PRO A 176 -31.84 -31.38 43.06
CA PRO A 176 -30.88 -30.86 44.04
C PRO A 176 -30.76 -31.69 45.32
N SER A 177 -31.60 -32.73 45.50
CA SER A 177 -31.66 -33.55 46.70
C SER A 177 -30.69 -34.73 46.73
N VAL A 178 -29.93 -35.00 45.65
CA VAL A 178 -28.89 -36.04 45.64
C VAL A 178 -27.54 -35.46 46.08
N GLY A 179 -27.43 -35.19 47.38
CA GLY A 179 -26.21 -34.68 47.98
C GLY A 179 -25.11 -35.74 48.07
N LEU A 180 -24.01 -35.54 47.35
CA LEU A 180 -22.65 -35.89 47.81
C LEU A 180 -21.68 -34.77 47.41
N SER A 181 -21.35 -33.95 48.42
CA SER A 181 -20.39 -32.83 48.46
C SER A 181 -20.62 -31.64 47.50
N ALA A 182 -21.41 -30.68 47.98
CA ALA A 182 -21.52 -29.34 47.40
C ALA A 182 -20.19 -28.55 47.38
N SER A 183 -19.10 -29.08 47.94
CA SER A 183 -17.76 -28.50 47.86
C SER A 183 -17.06 -28.74 46.51
N ALA A 184 -17.44 -29.76 45.72
CA ALA A 184 -16.77 -30.06 44.45
C ALA A 184 -17.23 -29.18 43.27
N LEU A 185 -18.34 -28.45 43.41
CA LEU A 185 -18.88 -27.55 42.37
C LEU A 185 -18.48 -26.08 42.56
N TYR A 186 -18.03 -25.69 43.76
CA TYR A 186 -17.45 -24.35 44.00
C TYR A 186 -15.95 -24.27 43.69
N GLU A 187 -15.32 -25.39 43.34
CA GLU A 187 -13.89 -25.46 43.01
C GLU A 187 -13.61 -25.42 41.50
N PHE A 188 -14.62 -25.11 40.68
CA PHE A 188 -14.40 -24.78 39.29
C PHE A 188 -14.50 -23.26 39.09
N VAL A 189 -13.39 -22.58 39.33
CA VAL A 189 -13.15 -21.23 38.81
C VAL A 189 -12.54 -21.41 37.42
N PRO A 190 -13.26 -21.14 36.32
CA PRO A 190 -12.63 -21.12 35.02
C PRO A 190 -11.50 -20.09 35.07
N ALA A 191 -10.28 -20.48 34.72
CA ALA A 191 -9.16 -19.57 34.65
C ALA A 191 -9.49 -18.47 33.63
N SER A 192 -9.95 -17.32 34.12
CA SER A 192 -10.26 -16.15 33.31
C SER A 192 -8.99 -15.47 32.77
N LYS A 193 -7.83 -15.80 33.36
CA LYS A 193 -6.52 -15.29 32.98
C LYS A 193 -5.43 -16.30 33.34
N LEU A 194 -4.57 -16.63 32.38
CA LEU A 194 -3.32 -17.36 32.63
C LEU A 194 -2.36 -16.45 33.39
N LYS A 195 -2.11 -16.73 34.67
CA LYS A 195 -1.18 -15.97 35.51
C LYS A 195 0.27 -16.32 35.10
N GLY A 196 1.06 -15.32 34.73
CA GLY A 196 2.42 -15.50 34.17
C GLY A 196 2.61 -14.99 32.74
N MET A 197 1.56 -14.39 32.13
CA MET A 197 1.62 -13.72 30.82
C MET A 197 1.58 -12.19 30.94
N GLU A 198 1.94 -11.62 32.09
CA GLU A 198 1.94 -10.16 32.29
C GLU A 198 2.96 -9.47 31.37
N ASP A 199 3.99 -10.21 30.92
CA ASP A 199 4.98 -9.81 29.91
C ASP A 199 4.70 -10.41 28.52
N PHE A 200 3.53 -10.99 28.27
CA PHE A 200 3.20 -11.55 26.95
C PHE A 200 2.85 -10.43 25.97
N VAL A 201 3.89 -9.91 25.31
CA VAL A 201 3.73 -9.05 24.15
C VAL A 201 3.24 -9.92 23.00
N LEU A 202 2.04 -9.62 22.51
CA LEU A 202 1.55 -10.16 21.24
C LEU A 202 2.63 -9.94 20.18
N GLU A 203 2.92 -10.95 19.38
CA GLU A 203 3.98 -10.85 18.37
C GLU A 203 3.71 -9.72 17.36
N SER A 204 2.44 -9.42 17.09
CA SER A 204 2.02 -8.25 16.30
C SER A 204 2.40 -6.92 16.96
N GLN A 205 2.52 -6.87 18.28
CA GLN A 205 2.91 -5.68 19.03
C GLN A 205 4.43 -5.60 19.27
N HIS A 206 5.17 -6.68 19.03
CA HIS A 206 6.62 -6.73 19.24
C HIS A 206 7.36 -5.63 18.44
N TYR A 207 6.92 -5.36 17.20
CA TYR A 207 7.55 -4.33 16.37
C TYR A 207 7.31 -2.90 16.86
N ALA A 208 6.30 -2.66 17.69
CA ALA A 208 6.01 -1.33 18.23
C ALA A 208 7.05 -0.88 19.27
N TYR A 209 7.86 -1.81 19.80
CA TYR A 209 8.88 -1.53 20.81
C TYR A 209 10.25 -1.15 20.21
N TYR A 210 10.44 -1.27 18.90
CA TYR A 210 11.66 -0.75 18.27
C TYR A 210 11.67 0.77 18.37
N LYS A 211 12.76 1.31 18.93
CA LYS A 211 12.97 2.76 19.04
C LYS A 211 13.04 3.37 17.64
N LYS A 212 12.35 4.50 17.47
CA LYS A 212 12.43 5.32 16.25
C LYS A 212 13.63 6.28 16.26
N ASP A 213 14.31 6.38 17.40
CA ASP A 213 15.50 7.22 17.52
C ASP A 213 16.64 6.54 16.77
N THR A 214 17.09 7.22 15.71
CA THR A 214 18.29 6.84 14.97
C THR A 214 19.50 7.34 15.75
N ASP A 215 20.51 6.49 15.97
CA ASP A 215 21.78 6.89 16.61
C ASP A 215 22.63 7.80 15.69
N PHE A 216 22.16 8.08 14.48
CA PHE A 216 22.80 8.93 13.49
C PHE A 216 21.77 9.71 12.65
N PRO A 217 22.04 10.96 12.26
CA PRO A 217 21.11 11.77 11.49
C PRO A 217 20.97 11.23 10.06
N VAL A 218 19.82 10.65 9.73
CA VAL A 218 19.47 10.31 8.33
C VAL A 218 19.06 11.58 7.60
N GLN A 219 19.87 12.02 6.63
CA GLN A 219 19.49 13.09 5.72
C GLN A 219 18.48 12.56 4.70
N VAL A 220 17.21 12.90 4.89
CA VAL A 220 16.15 12.56 3.93
C VAL A 220 16.04 13.68 2.91
N GLU A 221 16.65 13.49 1.76
CA GLU A 221 16.48 14.40 0.62
C GLU A 221 15.25 14.00 -0.20
N LYS A 222 14.34 14.96 -0.43
CA LYS A 222 13.18 14.71 -1.29
C LYS A 222 13.61 14.72 -2.74
N GLN A 223 13.63 13.54 -3.36
CA GLN A 223 13.83 13.43 -4.80
C GLN A 223 12.65 14.08 -5.54
N GLN A 224 12.94 15.08 -6.36
CA GLN A 224 11.91 15.85 -7.07
C GLN A 224 11.47 15.20 -8.38
N LYS A 225 12.33 14.39 -9.00
CA LYS A 225 12.07 13.72 -10.28
C LYS A 225 12.65 12.31 -10.28
N LEU A 226 11.83 11.34 -10.68
CA LEU A 226 12.26 9.97 -10.92
C LEU A 226 12.71 9.85 -12.37
N ASN A 227 13.97 9.50 -12.60
CA ASN A 227 14.51 9.35 -13.95
C ASN A 227 14.35 7.90 -14.41
N PHE A 228 13.80 7.71 -15.61
CA PHE A 228 13.71 6.39 -16.24
C PHE A 228 14.89 6.21 -17.20
N PRO A 229 15.77 5.21 -16.99
CA PRO A 229 16.83 4.88 -17.93
C PRO A 229 16.26 4.59 -19.32
N ASP A 230 16.96 5.01 -20.37
CA ASP A 230 16.44 4.95 -21.74
C ASP A 230 16.25 3.51 -22.24
N HIS A 231 17.14 2.61 -21.83
CA HIS A 231 17.11 1.20 -22.20
C HIS A 231 16.27 0.33 -21.24
N LEU A 232 15.69 0.92 -20.18
CA LEU A 232 14.88 0.17 -19.24
C LEU A 232 13.42 0.12 -19.72
N HIS A 233 13.07 -0.97 -20.40
CA HIS A 233 11.71 -1.19 -20.90
C HIS A 233 10.95 -2.13 -19.97
N VAL A 234 9.91 -1.61 -19.31
CA VAL A 234 9.03 -2.39 -18.43
C VAL A 234 7.59 -2.17 -18.86
N LEU A 235 6.88 -3.25 -19.19
CA LEU A 235 5.51 -3.21 -19.66
C LEU A 235 4.53 -3.74 -18.59
N THR A 236 3.34 -3.15 -18.53
CA THR A 236 2.25 -3.56 -17.64
C THR A 236 0.91 -3.34 -18.32
N PHE A 237 -0.12 -4.11 -17.97
CA PHE A 237 -1.48 -3.83 -18.43
C PHE A 237 -2.05 -2.61 -17.69
N GLU A 238 -3.09 -1.98 -18.26
CA GLU A 238 -3.79 -0.86 -17.63
C GLU A 238 -4.37 -1.18 -16.23
N ARG A 239 -4.64 -0.15 -15.43
CA ARG A 239 -5.26 -0.34 -14.10
C ARG A 239 -6.62 -1.02 -14.23
N GLY A 240 -6.85 -2.06 -13.44
CA GLY A 240 -8.08 -2.86 -13.50
C GLY A 240 -8.03 -4.05 -14.45
N ASN A 241 -7.09 -4.05 -15.41
CA ASN A 241 -6.85 -5.21 -16.26
C ASN A 241 -6.00 -6.26 -15.51
N VAL A 242 -6.56 -7.48 -15.43
CA VAL A 242 -6.00 -8.64 -14.71
C VAL A 242 -5.47 -9.72 -15.66
N SER A 243 -5.23 -9.37 -16.93
CA SER A 243 -4.62 -10.25 -17.91
C SER A 243 -3.22 -10.66 -17.48
N TYR A 244 -2.85 -11.89 -17.81
CA TYR A 244 -1.51 -12.42 -17.57
C TYR A 244 -0.66 -12.26 -18.82
N PHE A 245 0.61 -11.94 -18.61
CA PHE A 245 1.60 -12.10 -19.68
C PHE A 245 1.73 -13.59 -20.03
N PRO A 246 1.97 -13.92 -21.32
CA PRO A 246 2.33 -15.28 -21.69
C PRO A 246 3.63 -15.71 -21.01
N SER A 247 4.00 -16.98 -21.14
CA SER A 247 5.31 -17.43 -20.66
C SER A 247 6.44 -16.82 -21.53
N PRO A 248 7.54 -16.34 -20.92
CA PRO A 248 8.71 -15.89 -21.66
C PRO A 248 9.23 -16.94 -22.64
N ARG A 249 9.72 -16.50 -23.79
CA ARG A 249 10.29 -17.35 -24.83
C ARG A 249 11.75 -17.01 -25.03
N ARG A 250 12.53 -17.96 -25.55
CA ARG A 250 13.91 -17.69 -25.95
C ARG A 250 13.91 -16.87 -27.23
N ALA A 251 14.71 -15.82 -27.23
CA ALA A 251 15.03 -14.99 -28.39
C ALA A 251 15.97 -15.74 -29.36
N SER A 252 16.23 -15.13 -30.51
CA SER A 252 17.22 -15.59 -31.49
C SER A 252 18.62 -15.79 -30.89
N THR A 253 18.97 -14.98 -29.89
CA THR A 253 20.23 -15.04 -29.12
C THR A 253 20.28 -16.18 -28.10
N GLY A 254 19.18 -16.91 -27.91
CA GLY A 254 19.08 -18.04 -26.98
C GLY A 254 18.70 -17.67 -25.55
N VAL A 255 18.69 -16.40 -25.16
CA VAL A 255 18.24 -15.93 -23.83
C VAL A 255 16.73 -15.65 -23.81
N PHE A 256 16.12 -15.58 -22.63
CA PHE A 256 14.70 -15.21 -22.53
C PHE A 256 14.45 -13.75 -22.93
N ASN A 257 13.30 -13.49 -23.56
CA ASN A 257 12.94 -12.18 -24.10
C ASN A 257 12.42 -11.16 -23.06
N TYR A 258 11.85 -11.61 -21.94
CA TYR A 258 11.47 -10.74 -20.81
C TYR A 258 11.39 -11.52 -19.49
N PHE A 259 11.54 -10.81 -18.39
CA PHE A 259 11.44 -11.32 -17.02
C PHE A 259 10.16 -10.77 -16.36
N LEU A 260 9.39 -11.64 -15.70
CA LEU A 260 8.21 -11.23 -14.95
C LEU A 260 8.58 -10.89 -13.52
N LEU A 261 8.24 -9.68 -13.08
CA LEU A 261 8.50 -9.19 -11.74
C LEU A 261 7.31 -8.43 -11.17
N ASP A 262 7.33 -8.19 -9.86
CA ASP A 262 6.42 -7.25 -9.21
C ASP A 262 6.74 -5.82 -9.62
N GLY A 263 5.73 -5.05 -10.03
CA GLY A 263 5.87 -3.63 -10.33
C GLY A 263 6.42 -2.83 -9.15
N GLY A 264 6.13 -3.25 -7.90
CA GLY A 264 6.73 -2.65 -6.71
C GLY A 264 8.25 -2.79 -6.65
N SER A 265 8.82 -3.82 -7.27
CA SER A 265 10.28 -4.03 -7.30
C SER A 265 11.01 -3.07 -8.24
N LEU A 266 10.30 -2.37 -9.13
CA LEU A 266 10.87 -1.34 -10.01
C LEU A 266 11.33 -0.10 -9.23
N LEU A 267 10.56 0.29 -8.20
CA LEU A 267 10.76 1.56 -7.50
C LEU A 267 12.12 1.68 -6.80
N PRO A 268 12.64 0.67 -6.08
CA PRO A 268 13.97 0.77 -5.47
C PRO A 268 15.09 0.98 -6.48
N VAL A 269 15.02 0.35 -7.66
CA VAL A 269 16.06 0.52 -8.69
C VAL A 269 15.99 1.89 -9.36
N LEU A 270 14.79 2.42 -9.60
CA LEU A 270 14.63 3.79 -10.10
C LEU A 270 15.06 4.82 -9.05
N ALA A 271 14.73 4.61 -7.78
CA ALA A 271 15.11 5.49 -6.68
C ALA A 271 16.62 5.48 -6.41
N LEU A 272 17.31 4.38 -6.73
CA LEU A 272 18.78 4.31 -6.65
C LEU A 272 19.47 5.30 -7.61
N ASP A 273 18.76 5.70 -8.68
CA ASP A 273 19.19 6.68 -9.68
C ASP A 273 20.60 6.36 -10.22
N LEU A 274 20.70 5.15 -10.79
CA LEU A 274 21.92 4.65 -11.42
C LEU A 274 22.40 5.61 -12.51
N GLN A 275 23.70 5.84 -12.54
CA GLN A 275 24.39 6.62 -13.57
C GLN A 275 25.28 5.71 -14.43
N PRO A 276 25.49 6.03 -15.71
CA PRO A 276 26.43 5.32 -16.56
C PRO A 276 27.83 5.27 -15.92
N GLY A 277 28.40 4.08 -15.78
CA GLY A 277 29.71 3.87 -15.17
C GLY A 277 29.68 3.56 -13.67
N ASP A 278 28.51 3.52 -13.04
CA ASP A 278 28.40 3.21 -11.61
C ASP A 278 28.90 1.78 -11.29
N LYS A 279 29.62 1.67 -10.17
CA LYS A 279 29.89 0.40 -9.50
C LYS A 279 28.81 0.17 -8.46
N VAL A 280 28.10 -0.95 -8.58
CA VAL A 280 26.87 -1.22 -7.83
C VAL A 280 27.01 -2.50 -7.02
N LEU A 281 26.57 -2.46 -5.77
CA LEU A 281 26.39 -3.64 -4.92
C LEU A 281 24.90 -3.92 -4.73
N ASP A 282 24.46 -5.12 -5.08
CA ASP A 282 23.19 -5.68 -4.63
C ASP A 282 23.49 -6.62 -3.46
N MET A 283 23.27 -6.14 -2.23
CA MET A 283 23.75 -6.80 -1.02
C MET A 283 22.98 -8.08 -0.67
N CYS A 284 21.71 -8.15 -1.08
CA CYS A 284 20.77 -9.24 -0.81
C CYS A 284 20.06 -9.65 -2.12
N ALA A 285 20.85 -10.04 -3.11
CA ALA A 285 20.44 -10.06 -4.51
C ALA A 285 19.43 -11.15 -4.88
N ALA A 286 19.38 -12.29 -4.18
CA ALA A 286 18.61 -13.42 -4.68
C ALA A 286 17.09 -13.20 -4.60
N PRO A 287 16.32 -13.63 -5.63
CA PRO A 287 16.72 -14.52 -6.72
C PRO A 287 17.45 -13.86 -7.90
N GLY A 288 17.65 -12.54 -7.91
CA GLY A 288 18.40 -11.80 -8.94
C GLY A 288 17.55 -10.89 -9.83
N GLY A 289 16.26 -10.70 -9.52
CA GLY A 289 15.35 -9.91 -10.37
C GLY A 289 15.67 -8.41 -10.38
N LYS A 290 16.02 -7.83 -9.23
CA LYS A 290 16.43 -6.42 -9.13
C LYS A 290 17.81 -6.20 -9.72
N SER A 291 18.73 -7.14 -9.50
CA SER A 291 20.06 -7.12 -10.11
C SER A 291 19.97 -7.22 -11.64
N LEU A 292 19.14 -8.12 -12.17
CA LEU A 292 18.85 -8.19 -13.60
C LEU A 292 18.28 -6.87 -14.12
N MET A 293 17.33 -6.26 -13.42
CA MET A 293 16.75 -4.97 -13.80
C MET A 293 17.80 -3.84 -13.81
N MET A 294 18.74 -3.83 -12.85
CA MET A 294 19.88 -2.90 -12.89
C MET A 294 20.75 -3.14 -14.12
N LEU A 295 21.02 -4.40 -14.50
CA LEU A 295 21.74 -4.70 -15.74
C LEU A 295 20.97 -4.26 -17.00
N GLN A 296 19.64 -4.35 -17.01
CA GLN A 296 18.81 -3.89 -18.13
C GLN A 296 18.82 -2.37 -18.31
N THR A 297 19.28 -1.58 -17.32
CA THR A 297 19.54 -0.15 -17.53
C THR A 297 20.75 0.11 -18.43
N LEU A 298 21.64 -0.89 -18.59
CA LEU A 298 22.94 -0.82 -19.26
C LEU A 298 23.92 0.20 -18.65
N TYR A 299 23.62 0.75 -17.47
CA TYR A 299 24.44 1.77 -16.81
C TYR A 299 25.60 1.22 -15.96
N PRO A 300 25.44 0.13 -15.17
CA PRO A 300 26.51 -0.31 -14.29
C PRO A 300 27.78 -0.71 -15.07
N ASP A 301 28.94 -0.20 -14.65
CA ASP A 301 30.23 -0.71 -15.11
C ASP A 301 30.49 -2.09 -14.49
N VAL A 302 30.33 -2.16 -13.17
CA VAL A 302 30.44 -3.37 -12.35
C VAL A 302 29.19 -3.53 -11.49
N LEU A 303 28.61 -4.72 -11.47
CA LEU A 303 27.56 -5.13 -10.56
C LEU A 303 28.04 -6.33 -9.73
N VAL A 304 28.00 -6.18 -8.40
CA VAL A 304 28.27 -7.25 -7.45
C VAL A 304 26.94 -7.71 -6.87
N CYS A 305 26.58 -8.98 -7.09
CA CYS A 305 25.38 -9.61 -6.53
C CYS A 305 25.79 -10.50 -5.36
N ASN A 306 25.43 -10.11 -4.15
CA ASN A 306 25.73 -10.87 -2.94
C ASN A 306 24.46 -11.51 -2.36
N ASP A 307 24.58 -12.73 -1.86
CA ASP A 307 23.57 -13.32 -0.97
C ASP A 307 24.22 -14.35 -0.03
N VAL A 308 23.70 -14.50 1.18
CA VAL A 308 24.34 -15.31 2.23
C VAL A 308 24.20 -16.83 2.00
N LEU A 309 23.10 -17.28 1.37
CA LEU A 309 22.83 -18.71 1.20
C LEU A 309 23.26 -19.20 -0.19
N GLU A 310 24.02 -20.31 -0.24
CA GLU A 310 24.44 -20.94 -1.50
C GLU A 310 23.26 -21.28 -2.42
N SER A 311 22.15 -21.77 -1.86
CA SER A 311 20.92 -22.09 -2.63
C SER A 311 20.30 -20.86 -3.28
N ARG A 312 20.47 -19.67 -2.68
CA ARG A 312 20.02 -18.38 -3.18
C ARG A 312 20.98 -17.82 -4.22
N VAL A 313 22.29 -17.93 -3.99
CA VAL A 313 23.35 -17.63 -4.97
C VAL A 313 23.17 -18.45 -6.26
N LYS A 314 22.86 -19.74 -6.15
CA LYS A 314 22.54 -20.59 -7.32
C LYS A 314 21.34 -20.07 -8.12
N ARG A 315 20.35 -19.44 -7.48
CA ARG A 315 19.21 -18.81 -8.17
C ARG A 315 19.65 -17.57 -8.94
N ILE A 316 20.53 -16.75 -8.36
CA ILE A 316 21.10 -15.59 -9.06
C ILE A 316 21.82 -16.07 -10.32
N HIS A 317 22.73 -17.05 -10.21
CA HIS A 317 23.40 -17.62 -11.38
C HIS A 317 22.42 -18.16 -12.42
N SER A 318 21.37 -18.87 -11.99
CA SER A 318 20.34 -19.39 -12.87
C SER A 318 19.60 -18.29 -13.64
N VAL A 319 19.26 -17.17 -12.98
CA VAL A 319 18.65 -16.00 -13.64
C VAL A 319 19.64 -15.36 -14.61
N MET A 320 20.88 -15.12 -14.20
CA MET A 320 21.88 -14.49 -15.08
C MET A 320 22.18 -15.32 -16.32
N GLN A 321 22.31 -16.65 -16.20
CA GLN A 321 22.49 -17.55 -17.34
C GLN A 321 21.29 -17.59 -18.30
N GLN A 322 20.09 -17.35 -17.78
CA GLN A 322 18.85 -17.38 -18.56
C GLN A 322 18.63 -16.09 -19.36
N PHE A 323 19.16 -14.96 -18.90
CA PHE A 323 18.87 -13.63 -19.43
C PHE A 323 20.07 -12.92 -20.04
N LEU A 324 21.31 -13.23 -19.65
CA LEU A 324 22.49 -12.57 -20.19
C LEU A 324 23.03 -13.32 -21.40
N TYR A 325 23.20 -12.61 -22.51
CA TYR A 325 23.85 -13.14 -23.69
C TYR A 325 25.36 -13.21 -23.45
N ASP A 326 25.98 -14.31 -23.90
CA ASP A 326 27.42 -14.54 -23.84
C ASP A 326 28.01 -14.34 -22.43
N PRO A 327 27.65 -15.20 -21.46
CA PRO A 327 28.00 -15.04 -20.04
C PRO A 327 29.51 -14.94 -19.78
N ASP A 328 30.35 -15.49 -20.66
CA ASP A 328 31.81 -15.44 -20.53
C ASP A 328 32.35 -14.00 -20.62
N LYS A 329 31.65 -13.09 -21.28
CA LYS A 329 32.01 -11.66 -21.36
C LYS A 329 31.71 -10.87 -20.10
N TRP A 330 30.97 -11.45 -19.16
CA TRP A 330 30.51 -10.73 -17.97
C TRP A 330 31.45 -10.85 -16.78
N GLY A 331 32.49 -11.68 -16.84
CA GLY A 331 33.32 -12.02 -15.66
C GLY A 331 33.86 -10.83 -14.86
N ASP A 332 34.32 -9.78 -15.54
CA ASP A 332 34.85 -8.58 -14.87
C ASP A 332 33.75 -7.60 -14.43
N ARG A 333 32.59 -7.62 -15.11
CA ARG A 333 31.48 -6.68 -14.93
C ARG A 333 30.37 -7.18 -14.01
N LEU A 334 30.22 -8.50 -13.87
CA LEU A 334 29.20 -9.12 -13.03
C LEU A 334 29.87 -10.15 -12.11
N LYS A 335 29.88 -9.84 -10.83
CA LYS A 335 30.44 -10.72 -9.80
C LYS A 335 29.31 -11.23 -8.94
N VAL A 336 29.30 -12.53 -8.66
CA VAL A 336 28.37 -13.14 -7.72
C VAL A 336 29.16 -13.63 -6.52
N THR A 337 28.78 -13.18 -5.32
CA THR A 337 29.48 -13.51 -4.08
C THR A 337 28.54 -14.16 -3.08
N GLN A 338 29.11 -15.00 -2.22
CA GLN A 338 28.41 -15.61 -1.10
C GLN A 338 29.06 -15.15 0.21
N LYS A 339 28.58 -14.03 0.75
CA LYS A 339 29.02 -13.49 2.04
C LYS A 339 27.81 -13.07 2.86
N ASP A 340 27.96 -13.05 4.18
CA ASP A 340 27.03 -12.31 5.04
C ASP A 340 27.18 -10.81 4.73
N GLY A 341 26.07 -10.13 4.43
CA GLY A 341 26.10 -8.71 4.08
C GLY A 341 26.66 -7.84 5.20
N ARG A 342 26.53 -8.30 6.44
CA ARG A 342 27.03 -7.62 7.66
C ARG A 342 28.55 -7.62 7.75
N ASP A 343 29.21 -8.54 7.04
CA ASP A 343 30.67 -8.68 7.02
C ASP A 343 31.31 -7.93 5.82
N ILE A 344 30.52 -7.22 5.01
CA ILE A 344 31.03 -6.43 3.89
C ILE A 344 31.55 -5.08 4.41
N ASP A 345 32.87 -4.97 4.58
CA ASP A 345 33.55 -3.79 5.12
C ASP A 345 34.25 -2.92 4.05
N GLU A 346 33.95 -3.19 2.77
CA GLU A 346 34.52 -2.51 1.60
C GLU A 346 34.10 -1.03 1.54
N ARG A 347 34.99 -0.12 1.98
CA ARG A 347 34.72 1.33 2.00
C ARG A 347 35.06 2.00 0.68
N ASN A 348 34.20 2.93 0.24
CA ASN A 348 34.41 3.76 -0.95
C ASN A 348 34.63 2.96 -2.25
N VAL A 349 34.09 1.74 -2.33
CA VAL A 349 34.19 0.88 -3.53
C VAL A 349 33.01 1.09 -4.47
N TYR A 350 31.81 1.19 -3.91
CA TYR A 350 30.56 1.26 -4.66
C TYR A 350 30.04 2.69 -4.74
N ASN A 351 29.60 3.10 -5.92
CA ASN A 351 28.86 4.34 -6.12
C ASN A 351 27.44 4.23 -5.55
N LYS A 352 26.85 3.03 -5.67
CA LYS A 352 25.46 2.75 -5.31
C LYS A 352 25.36 1.38 -4.63
N ILE A 353 24.54 1.29 -3.58
CA ILE A 353 24.28 0.04 -2.87
C ILE A 353 22.77 -0.14 -2.76
N LEU A 354 22.28 -1.28 -3.23
CA LEU A 354 20.91 -1.73 -3.03
C LEU A 354 20.88 -2.73 -1.88
N VAL A 355 20.12 -2.40 -0.83
CA VAL A 355 19.91 -3.26 0.33
C VAL A 355 18.45 -3.72 0.39
N ASP A 356 18.13 -4.75 -0.41
CA ASP A 356 16.81 -5.41 -0.40
C ASP A 356 16.76 -6.49 0.69
N VAL A 357 16.67 -6.05 1.94
CA VAL A 357 16.82 -6.91 3.11
C VAL A 357 15.84 -8.09 3.15
N PRO A 358 16.24 -9.25 3.72
CA PRO A 358 15.31 -10.33 3.99
C PRO A 358 14.18 -9.84 4.93
N CYS A 359 12.94 -10.13 4.56
CA CYS A 359 11.75 -9.70 5.30
C CYS A 359 10.76 -10.84 5.49
N THR A 360 9.62 -10.54 6.12
CA THR A 360 8.52 -11.51 6.28
C THR A 360 7.87 -11.90 4.94
N THR A 361 8.17 -11.19 3.84
CA THR A 361 7.68 -11.46 2.48
C THR A 361 6.17 -11.69 2.46
N ASP A 362 5.40 -10.73 2.97
CA ASP A 362 4.02 -10.90 3.41
C ASP A 362 3.10 -11.60 2.41
N ARG A 363 3.14 -11.17 1.14
CA ARG A 363 2.37 -11.82 0.07
C ARG A 363 2.77 -13.28 -0.08
N HIS A 364 4.07 -13.59 -0.18
CA HIS A 364 4.55 -14.97 -0.30
C HIS A 364 4.11 -15.81 0.91
N SER A 365 4.20 -15.26 2.12
CA SER A 365 3.77 -15.90 3.36
C SER A 365 2.27 -16.21 3.44
N LEU A 366 1.43 -15.57 2.62
CA LEU A 366 -0.01 -15.87 2.53
C LEU A 366 -0.34 -16.98 1.53
N HIS A 367 0.54 -17.22 0.56
CA HIS A 367 0.29 -18.15 -0.54
C HIS A 367 1.09 -19.45 -0.41
N GLU A 368 2.26 -19.40 0.22
CA GLU A 368 3.16 -20.56 0.36
C GLU A 368 3.20 -21.07 1.80
N ASN A 369 3.09 -22.38 1.99
CA ASN A 369 3.20 -23.01 3.31
C ASN A 369 4.59 -23.60 3.54
N ASP A 370 5.29 -24.00 2.48
CA ASP A 370 6.63 -24.53 2.61
C ASP A 370 7.63 -23.42 2.94
N ASN A 371 8.59 -23.73 3.82
CA ASN A 371 9.56 -22.78 4.35
C ASN A 371 9.01 -21.39 4.76
N ASN A 372 7.73 -21.33 5.15
CA ASN A 372 7.09 -20.09 5.58
C ASN A 372 7.66 -19.57 6.91
N ILE A 373 7.92 -18.26 7.00
CA ILE A 373 8.51 -17.59 8.18
C ILE A 373 7.57 -17.56 9.40
N PHE A 374 6.27 -17.78 9.20
CA PHE A 374 5.24 -17.92 10.25
C PHE A 374 5.08 -19.36 10.77
N LYS A 375 5.97 -20.28 10.37
CA LYS A 375 6.08 -21.60 11.02
C LYS A 375 6.53 -21.40 12.48
N PRO A 376 5.96 -22.12 13.47
CA PRO A 376 6.36 -22.00 14.88
C PRO A 376 7.85 -22.23 15.14
N THR A 377 8.49 -23.07 14.33
CA THR A 377 9.92 -23.35 14.43
C THR A 377 10.79 -22.15 14.07
N ARG A 378 10.24 -21.15 13.36
CA ARG A 378 10.96 -19.96 12.89
C ARG A 378 10.57 -18.67 13.63
N THR A 379 9.81 -18.77 14.73
CA THR A 379 9.42 -17.59 15.53
C THR A 379 10.64 -16.78 15.99
N LYS A 380 11.69 -17.44 16.51
CA LYS A 380 12.92 -16.76 16.96
C LYS A 380 13.61 -16.01 15.82
N GLU A 381 13.64 -16.61 14.64
CA GLU A 381 14.21 -15.98 13.44
C GLU A 381 13.39 -14.75 13.03
N ARG A 382 12.06 -14.89 12.97
CA ARG A 382 11.15 -13.78 12.62
C ARG A 382 11.27 -12.59 13.58
N LEU A 383 11.37 -12.85 14.88
CA LEU A 383 11.51 -11.80 15.88
C LEU A 383 12.83 -11.01 15.75
N LYS A 384 13.90 -11.66 15.28
CA LYS A 384 15.23 -11.07 15.05
C LYS A 384 15.38 -10.37 13.70
N LEU A 385 14.38 -10.45 12.82
CA LEU A 385 14.47 -9.85 11.48
C LEU A 385 14.83 -8.36 11.54
N PRO A 386 14.20 -7.51 12.37
CA PRO A 386 14.54 -6.08 12.38
C PRO A 386 15.96 -5.79 12.84
N GLU A 387 16.48 -6.54 13.83
CA GLU A 387 17.89 -6.44 14.25
C GLU A 387 18.82 -6.78 13.07
N THR A 388 18.54 -7.88 12.37
CA THR A 388 19.32 -8.30 11.20
C THR A 388 19.23 -7.28 10.06
N GLN A 389 18.05 -6.70 9.83
CA GLN A 389 17.82 -5.67 8.82
C GLN A 389 18.58 -4.38 9.15
N ALA A 390 18.63 -4.00 10.43
CA ALA A 390 19.37 -2.84 10.90
C ALA A 390 20.89 -3.05 10.84
N GLU A 391 21.39 -4.27 11.07
CA GLU A 391 22.82 -4.60 10.90
C GLU A 391 23.28 -4.62 9.43
N LEU A 392 22.35 -4.86 8.49
CA LEU A 392 22.64 -4.86 7.05
C LEU A 392 22.64 -3.45 6.42
N LEU A 393 21.95 -2.51 7.05
CA LEU A 393 21.88 -1.10 6.62
C LEU A 393 23.00 -0.30 7.27
#